data_AF-A0A7W1FQK7-F1
#
_entry.id   AF-A0A7W1FQK7-F1
#
_cell.length_a   1.000
_cell.length_b   1.000
_cell.length_c   1.000
_cell.angle_alpha   90.00
_cell.angle_beta   90.00
_cell.angle_gamma   90.00
#
_symmetry.space_group_name_H-M   'P 1'
#
loop_
_entity.id
_entity.type
_entity.pdbx_description
1 polymer ?
#
loop_
_entity_poly.entity_id
_entity_poly.type
_entity_poly.pdbx_seq_one_letter_code
_entity_poly.pdbx_strand_id
1 'polypeptide(L)'
;MSSTALPTSVTTVDKAADAGISELTRTYGAVIDDFNSDKLPDIFLGRHGFPPRFYVNDGSGHFTETQQGTFRETDRHGCAATNVNQDGLKDLFCTVRGILRNCSQAQPALHTTSGSHLRRPGPPVWSARAVR
;
A
#
# COMPACT_ATOMS: atom_id res chain seq x y z
N MET A 1 20.19 41.92 -10.44
CA MET A 1 20.74 40.86 -11.32
C MET A 1 19.83 39.66 -11.17
N SER A 2 18.95 39.40 -12.14
CA SER A 2 18.00 38.27 -12.10
C SER A 2 18.62 37.11 -12.87
N SER A 3 18.97 36.02 -12.16
CA SER A 3 19.47 34.80 -12.78
C SER A 3 18.28 33.96 -13.22
N THR A 4 18.04 33.89 -14.52
CA THR A 4 17.05 32.98 -15.10
C THR A 4 17.72 31.62 -15.26
N ALA A 5 17.39 30.65 -14.40
CA ALA A 5 17.86 29.28 -14.56
C ALA A 5 17.28 28.69 -15.85
N LEU A 6 18.14 28.07 -16.68
CA LEU A 6 17.70 27.38 -17.89
C LEU A 6 16.89 26.12 -17.52
N PRO A 7 15.82 25.78 -18.25
CA PRO A 7 15.03 24.58 -17.96
C PRO A 7 15.90 23.33 -18.13
N THR A 8 15.90 22.46 -17.12
CA THR A 8 16.55 21.15 -17.17
C THR A 8 15.62 20.15 -17.86
N SER A 9 16.12 19.47 -18.90
CA SER A 9 15.39 18.38 -19.54
C SER A 9 15.28 17.18 -18.60
N VAL A 10 14.06 16.73 -18.34
CA VAL A 10 13.78 15.53 -17.52
C VAL A 10 13.34 14.40 -18.44
N THR A 11 13.96 13.24 -18.31
CA THR A 11 13.54 12.00 -19.00
C THR A 11 12.94 11.03 -17.99
N THR A 12 12.00 10.21 -18.46
CA THR A 12 11.36 9.15 -17.67
C THR A 12 11.71 7.79 -18.26
N VAL A 13 11.94 6.80 -17.39
CA VAL A 13 12.26 5.42 -17.77
C VAL A 13 11.42 4.49 -16.88
N ASP A 14 10.80 3.49 -17.48
CA ASP A 14 10.11 2.43 -16.71
C ASP A 14 11.16 1.53 -16.04
N LYS A 15 11.00 1.34 -14.73
CA LYS A 15 11.90 0.54 -13.87
C LYS A 15 11.18 -0.60 -13.15
N ALA A 16 9.93 -0.89 -13.48
CA ALA A 16 9.14 -1.90 -12.76
C ALA A 16 9.77 -3.29 -12.80
N ALA A 17 10.36 -3.69 -13.95
CA ALA A 17 11.05 -4.97 -14.09
C ALA A 17 12.33 -5.04 -13.26
N ASP A 18 13.19 -4.02 -13.36
CA ASP A 18 14.42 -3.90 -12.59
C ASP A 18 14.14 -3.90 -11.08
N ALA A 19 13.07 -3.23 -10.66
CA ALA A 19 12.64 -3.11 -9.26
C ALA A 19 11.97 -4.38 -8.70
N GLY A 20 11.69 -5.39 -9.54
CA GLY A 20 11.07 -6.65 -9.11
C GLY A 20 9.54 -6.62 -8.95
N ILE A 21 8.87 -5.60 -9.51
CA ILE A 21 7.42 -5.37 -9.34
C ILE A 21 6.64 -5.35 -10.67
N SER A 22 7.26 -5.77 -11.77
CA SER A 22 6.57 -5.89 -13.06
C SER A 22 5.54 -7.01 -13.00
N GLU A 23 4.26 -6.65 -12.97
CA GLU A 23 3.12 -7.57 -13.03
C GLU A 23 2.05 -7.00 -13.97
N LEU A 24 1.49 -7.85 -14.83
CA LEU A 24 0.28 -7.53 -15.58
C LEU A 24 -0.95 -7.95 -14.77
N THR A 25 -1.62 -6.98 -14.15
CA THR A 25 -2.81 -7.24 -13.34
C THR A 25 -3.84 -6.11 -13.41
N ARG A 26 -5.09 -6.41 -13.04
CA ARG A 26 -6.16 -5.42 -12.94
C ARG A 26 -6.08 -4.72 -11.59
N THR A 27 -5.85 -3.41 -11.62
CA THR A 27 -5.74 -2.55 -10.43
C THR A 27 -6.56 -1.27 -10.66
N TYR A 28 -7.04 -0.68 -9.56
CA TYR A 28 -7.65 0.65 -9.56
C TYR A 28 -6.79 1.70 -8.86
N GLY A 29 -5.71 1.29 -8.19
CA GLY A 29 -4.82 2.21 -7.50
C GLY A 29 -3.79 1.52 -6.61
N ALA A 30 -2.79 2.30 -6.23
CA ALA A 30 -1.76 1.92 -5.26
C ALA A 30 -1.66 3.00 -4.19
N VAL A 31 -1.24 2.60 -2.99
CA VAL A 31 -0.87 3.49 -1.90
C VAL A 31 0.62 3.34 -1.65
N ILE A 32 1.31 4.46 -1.53
CA ILE A 32 2.74 4.52 -1.22
C ILE A 32 2.88 5.22 0.13
N ASP A 33 3.47 4.53 1.10
CA ASP A 33 3.73 5.05 2.45
C ASP A 33 4.84 4.23 3.11
N ASP A 34 5.37 4.70 4.24
CA ASP A 34 6.31 3.96 5.09
C ASP A 34 5.51 3.07 6.05
N PHE A 35 5.21 1.83 5.64
CA PHE A 35 4.36 0.93 6.41
C PHE A 35 5.13 0.14 7.48
N ASN A 36 6.45 0.01 7.35
CA ASN A 36 7.30 -0.76 8.25
C ASN A 36 8.15 0.12 9.20
N SER A 37 8.03 1.45 9.10
CA SER A 37 8.75 2.47 9.87
C SER A 37 10.27 2.50 9.66
N ASP A 38 10.76 2.14 8.48
CA ASP A 38 12.17 2.20 8.11
C ASP A 38 12.55 3.48 7.34
N LYS A 39 11.59 4.39 7.13
CA LYS A 39 11.71 5.66 6.38
C LYS A 39 11.87 5.48 4.88
N LEU A 40 11.59 4.31 4.34
CA LEU A 40 11.55 4.03 2.91
C LEU A 40 10.09 3.89 2.45
N PRO A 41 9.76 4.31 1.22
CA PRO A 41 8.42 4.14 0.69
C PRO A 41 8.19 2.69 0.29
N ASP A 42 7.19 2.06 0.91
CA ASP A 42 6.62 0.76 0.55
C ASP A 42 5.41 0.94 -0.38
N ILE A 43 4.93 -0.14 -1.01
CA ILE A 43 3.79 -0.10 -1.95
C ILE A 43 2.71 -1.10 -1.56
N PHE A 44 1.49 -0.61 -1.36
CA PHE A 44 0.29 -1.43 -1.33
C PHE A 44 -0.47 -1.31 -2.65
N LEU A 45 -0.53 -2.38 -3.43
CA LEU A 45 -1.24 -2.42 -4.71
C LEU A 45 -2.64 -3.02 -4.55
N GLY A 46 -3.66 -2.18 -4.64
CA GLY A 46 -5.05 -2.63 -4.67
C GLY A 46 -5.38 -3.31 -6.00
N ARG A 47 -5.88 -4.54 -5.95
CA ARG A 47 -6.24 -5.32 -7.15
C ARG A 47 -7.75 -5.49 -7.27
N HIS A 48 -8.23 -5.52 -8.50
CA HIS A 48 -9.65 -5.68 -8.83
C HIS A 48 -10.00 -7.17 -8.82
N GLY A 49 -10.62 -7.63 -7.73
CA GLY A 49 -11.12 -9.00 -7.60
C GLY A 49 -10.01 -10.03 -7.40
N PHE A 50 -8.82 -9.59 -6.96
CA PHE A 50 -7.71 -10.45 -6.59
C PHE A 50 -7.15 -10.01 -5.22
N PRO A 51 -6.41 -10.87 -4.51
CA PRO A 51 -5.64 -10.44 -3.36
C PRO A 51 -4.70 -9.28 -3.74
N PRO A 52 -4.55 -8.26 -2.88
CA PRO A 52 -3.66 -7.13 -3.13
C PRO A 52 -2.20 -7.59 -3.05
N ARG A 53 -1.29 -6.76 -3.56
CA ARG A 53 0.16 -6.93 -3.34
C ARG A 53 0.63 -5.98 -2.26
N PHE A 54 1.54 -6.45 -1.41
CA PHE A 54 2.24 -5.60 -0.47
C PHE A 54 3.73 -5.75 -0.77
N TYR A 55 4.38 -4.68 -1.20
CA TYR A 55 5.78 -4.66 -1.57
C TYR A 55 6.56 -3.81 -0.56
N VAL A 56 7.58 -4.41 0.04
CA VAL A 56 8.51 -3.71 0.94
C VAL A 56 9.75 -3.32 0.16
N ASN A 57 10.17 -2.06 0.30
CA ASN A 57 11.37 -1.52 -0.33
C ASN A 57 12.61 -1.86 0.52
N ASP A 58 13.68 -2.35 -0.10
CA ASP A 58 14.93 -2.65 0.59
C ASP A 58 15.93 -1.48 0.61
N GLY A 59 15.57 -0.35 0.01
CA GLY A 59 16.40 0.86 -0.08
C GLY A 59 17.43 0.84 -1.22
N SER A 60 17.57 -0.29 -1.92
CA SER A 60 18.42 -0.43 -3.10
C SER A 60 17.68 -0.21 -4.42
N GLY A 61 16.39 0.13 -4.35
CA GLY A 61 15.50 0.28 -5.51
C GLY A 61 14.81 -1.03 -5.91
N HIS A 62 14.98 -2.08 -5.10
CA HIS A 62 14.29 -3.36 -5.26
C HIS A 62 13.19 -3.51 -4.21
N PHE A 63 12.15 -4.24 -4.59
CA PHE A 63 11.03 -4.53 -3.72
C PHE A 63 10.78 -6.02 -3.61
N THR A 64 10.32 -6.44 -2.43
CA THR A 64 9.92 -7.83 -2.17
C THR A 64 8.44 -7.89 -1.81
N GLU A 65 7.68 -8.79 -2.45
CA GLU A 65 6.30 -9.06 -2.03
C GLU A 65 6.30 -9.72 -0.65
N THR A 66 5.55 -9.13 0.27
CA THR A 66 5.32 -9.64 1.62
C THR A 66 3.81 -9.75 1.87
N GLN A 67 3.43 -10.31 3.03
CA GLN A 67 2.03 -10.37 3.47
C GLN A 67 1.06 -11.11 2.52
N GLN A 68 1.58 -11.99 1.67
CA GLN A 68 0.74 -12.85 0.83
C GLN A 68 -0.25 -13.64 1.71
N GLY A 69 -1.53 -13.58 1.34
CA GLY A 69 -2.61 -14.26 2.08
C GLY A 69 -3.14 -13.51 3.31
N THR A 70 -2.53 -12.40 3.73
CA THR A 70 -3.00 -11.61 4.89
C THR A 70 -4.30 -10.87 4.57
N PHE A 71 -4.41 -10.34 3.36
CA PHE A 71 -5.57 -9.58 2.92
C PHE A 71 -6.52 -10.44 2.10
N ARG A 72 -7.81 -10.37 2.41
CA ARG A 72 -8.85 -11.07 1.65
C ARG A 72 -8.91 -10.60 0.20
N GLU A 73 -9.26 -11.51 -0.69
CA GLU A 73 -9.66 -11.20 -2.06
C GLU A 73 -10.94 -10.37 -2.03
N THR A 74 -10.84 -9.13 -2.49
CA THR A 74 -11.98 -8.21 -2.63
C THR A 74 -11.72 -7.30 -3.81
N ASP A 75 -12.78 -6.78 -4.41
CA ASP A 75 -12.67 -5.77 -5.46
C ASP A 75 -12.40 -4.38 -4.84
N ARG A 76 -11.12 -3.98 -4.77
CA ARG A 76 -10.66 -2.73 -4.14
C ARG A 76 -10.60 -1.59 -5.16
N HIS A 77 -11.28 -0.49 -4.88
CA HIS A 77 -11.39 0.67 -5.80
C HIS A 77 -10.53 1.86 -5.38
N GLY A 78 -10.19 1.96 -4.09
CA GLY A 78 -9.30 2.99 -3.57
C GLY A 78 -8.91 2.70 -2.14
N CYS A 79 -7.71 3.12 -1.75
CA CYS A 79 -7.23 3.00 -0.38
C CYS A 79 -6.53 4.29 0.06
N ALA A 80 -6.46 4.52 1.36
CA ALA A 80 -5.70 5.59 1.99
C ALA A 80 -4.97 5.04 3.21
N ALA A 81 -3.76 5.53 3.47
CA ALA A 81 -2.96 5.14 4.63
C ALA A 81 -2.75 6.33 5.57
N THR A 82 -2.88 6.08 6.88
CA THR A 82 -2.55 7.04 7.94
C THR A 82 -2.50 6.33 9.29
N ASN A 83 -1.88 6.94 10.30
CA ASN A 83 -1.85 6.42 11.67
C ASN A 83 -3.18 6.76 12.38
N VAL A 84 -4.21 5.94 12.18
CA VAL A 84 -5.58 6.18 12.69
C VAL A 84 -5.65 5.90 14.18
N ASN A 85 -5.01 4.83 14.64
CA ASN A 85 -5.05 4.40 16.04
C ASN A 85 -3.99 5.09 16.94
N GLN A 86 -3.15 5.95 16.36
CA GLN A 86 -2.07 6.69 17.02
C GLN A 86 -0.97 5.80 17.63
N ASP A 87 -0.76 4.59 17.11
CA ASP A 87 0.29 3.67 17.61
C ASP A 87 1.69 3.93 17.01
N GLY A 88 1.75 4.80 16.00
CA GLY A 88 3.00 5.19 15.33
C GLY A 88 3.25 4.41 14.03
N LEU A 89 2.41 3.45 13.70
CA LEU A 89 2.42 2.69 12.46
C LEU A 89 1.34 3.22 11.51
N LYS A 90 1.45 2.88 10.22
CA LYS A 90 0.47 3.27 9.20
C LYS A 90 -0.64 2.24 9.12
N ASP A 91 -1.87 2.67 9.37
CA ASP A 91 -3.08 1.91 9.10
C ASP A 91 -3.53 2.11 7.65
N LEU A 92 -4.36 1.20 7.13
CA LEU A 92 -4.84 1.21 5.75
C LEU A 92 -6.37 1.10 5.71
N PHE A 93 -7.02 2.07 5.08
CA PHE A 93 -8.45 2.06 4.81
C PHE A 93 -8.70 1.84 3.32
N CYS A 94 -9.54 0.89 2.95
CA CYS A 94 -9.88 0.60 1.56
C CYS A 94 -11.39 0.61 1.31
N THR A 95 -11.81 1.29 0.24
CA THR A 95 -13.14 1.12 -0.34
C THR A 95 -13.16 -0.13 -1.21
N VAL A 96 -14.12 -1.00 -0.93
CA VAL A 96 -14.27 -2.29 -1.62
C VAL A 96 -15.68 -2.42 -2.15
N ARG A 97 -15.84 -3.06 -3.29
CA ARG A 97 -17.16 -3.45 -3.77
C ARG A 97 -17.71 -4.57 -2.89
N GLY A 98 -18.96 -4.42 -2.46
CA GLY A 98 -19.70 -5.51 -1.82
C GLY A 98 -19.88 -6.69 -2.78
N ILE A 99 -19.36 -7.86 -2.41
CA ILE A 99 -19.45 -9.10 -3.21
C ILE A 99 -20.81 -9.81 -3.02
N LEU A 100 -21.64 -9.39 -2.07
CA LEU A 100 -22.94 -10.00 -1.81
C LEU A 100 -24.08 -9.27 -2.52
N ARG A 101 -25.04 -10.05 -3.06
CA ARG A 101 -26.29 -9.60 -3.72
C ARG A 101 -27.22 -8.76 -2.81
N ASN A 102 -26.81 -8.49 -1.58
CA ASN A 102 -27.48 -7.62 -0.64
C ASN A 102 -26.48 -6.53 -0.20
N CYS A 103 -26.73 -5.28 -0.58
CA CYS A 103 -25.85 -4.13 -0.35
C CYS A 103 -25.55 -3.81 1.13
N SER A 104 -26.13 -4.55 2.08
CA SER A 104 -25.97 -4.33 3.52
C SER A 104 -24.63 -4.79 4.11
N GLN A 105 -23.76 -5.44 3.32
CA GLN A 105 -22.44 -5.89 3.78
C GLN A 105 -21.27 -5.33 2.96
N ALA A 106 -21.51 -4.33 2.10
CA ALA A 106 -20.44 -3.56 1.47
C ALA A 106 -19.85 -2.58 2.49
N GLN A 107 -19.07 -3.09 3.44
CA GLN A 107 -18.42 -2.24 4.42
C GLN A 107 -17.01 -1.91 3.94
N PRO A 108 -16.59 -0.64 3.99
CA PRO A 108 -15.20 -0.31 3.80
C PRO A 108 -14.34 -1.06 4.83
N ALA A 109 -13.17 -1.52 4.40
CA ALA A 109 -12.28 -2.29 5.24
C ALA A 109 -11.23 -1.35 5.86
N LEU A 110 -11.21 -1.26 7.18
CA LEU A 110 -10.08 -0.69 7.91
C LEU A 110 -9.19 -1.83 8.39
N HIS A 111 -7.96 -1.80 7.92
CA HIS A 111 -6.89 -2.65 8.41
C HIS A 111 -6.06 -1.79 9.34
N THR A 112 -6.04 -2.12 10.62
CA THR A 112 -5.15 -1.48 11.58
C THR A 112 -3.88 -2.31 11.68
N THR A 113 -2.73 -1.66 11.61
CA THR A 113 -1.50 -2.29 12.06
C THR A 113 -1.58 -2.53 13.56
N SER A 114 -1.00 -3.63 14.02
CA SER A 114 -0.87 -3.90 15.45
C SER A 114 0.51 -4.48 15.69
N GLY A 115 1.32 -3.84 16.51
CA GLY A 115 2.60 -4.42 16.89
C GLY A 115 3.36 -3.64 17.94
N SER A 116 4.14 -4.34 18.74
CA SER A 116 5.07 -3.78 19.73
C SER A 116 6.36 -3.23 19.10
N HIS A 117 6.30 -2.76 17.84
CA HIS A 117 7.45 -2.49 16.97
C HIS A 117 8.26 -1.22 17.31
N LEU A 118 8.14 -0.67 18.51
CA LEU A 118 8.86 0.52 18.95
C LEU A 118 10.40 0.41 18.93
N ARG A 119 11.01 -0.72 18.48
CA ARG A 119 12.47 -0.90 18.50
C ARG A 119 13.14 -1.66 17.35
N ARG A 120 12.44 -2.28 16.38
CA ARG A 120 13.12 -3.03 15.28
C ARG A 120 12.38 -2.96 13.94
N PRO A 121 13.09 -2.65 12.83
CA PRO A 121 12.56 -2.79 11.47
C PRO A 121 12.07 -4.22 11.23
N GLY A 122 10.91 -4.37 10.60
CA GLY A 122 10.32 -5.67 10.29
C GLY A 122 8.96 -5.53 9.60
N PRO A 123 8.46 -6.59 8.94
CA PRO A 123 7.21 -6.53 8.20
C PRO A 123 6.02 -6.21 9.15
N PRO A 124 5.14 -5.26 8.79
CA PRO A 124 4.05 -4.82 9.67
C PRO A 124 3.01 -5.94 9.85
N VAL A 125 2.54 -6.16 11.08
CA VAL A 125 1.47 -7.13 11.35
C VAL A 125 0.12 -6.42 11.29
N TRP A 126 -0.80 -6.98 10.50
CA TRP A 126 -2.12 -6.38 10.24
C TRP A 126 -3.23 -7.15 10.93
N SER A 127 -4.18 -6.40 11.51
CA SER A 127 -5.46 -6.93 11.97
C SER A 127 -6.60 -6.23 11.25
N ALA A 128 -7.61 -6.99 10.82
CA ALA A 128 -8.78 -6.43 10.18
C ALA A 128 -9.86 -6.13 11.23
N ARG A 129 -10.42 -4.93 11.22
CA ARG A 129 -11.60 -4.59 12.02
C ARG A 129 -12.63 -3.91 11.11
N ALA A 130 -13.84 -4.46 11.06
CA ALA A 130 -14.93 -3.80 10.35
C ALA A 130 -15.24 -2.48 11.05
N VAL A 131 -15.21 -1.37 10.31
CA VAL A 131 -15.71 -0.08 10.79
C VAL A 131 -17.23 -0.19 10.81
N ARG A 132 -17.83 -0.09 12.00
CA ARG A 132 -19.29 -0.11 12.18
C ARG A 132 -19.89 1.27 11.93
#